data_AF-A0AA35YVA0-F1
#
_entry.id   AF-A0AA35YVA0-F1
#
_cell.length_a   1.000
_cell.length_b   1.000
_cell.length_c   1.000
_cell.angle_alpha   90.00
_cell.angle_beta   90.00
_cell.angle_gamma   90.00
#
_symmetry.space_group_name_H-M   'P 1'
#
loop_
_entity.id
_entity.type
_entity.pdbx_description
1 polymer ?
#
loop_
_entity_poly.entity_id
_entity_poly.type
_entity_poly.pdbx_seq_one_letter_code
_entity_poly.pdbx_strand_id
1 'polypeptide(L)'
;MEHSLWGNLPLLVRANSKESVEFILQTLWRTRKIGLDSTDRDVIRDMLQLQNDADLDPLLVCLRMLIRRCVYENNNKDEIQKLFPEEVLPEIQRLLTLLLQKFHKEWREDIAKDQLQSNTELNSGETDVNFQLSKDRLETMLKSMYSMSDQQ
;
A
#
# COMPACT_ATOMS: atom_id res chain seq x y z
N MET A 1 -1.35 20.48 -21.39
CA MET A 1 -2.40 19.45 -21.36
C MET A 1 -2.14 18.62 -20.13
N GLU A 2 -2.98 18.73 -19.12
CA GLU A 2 -2.95 17.77 -18.01
C GLU A 2 -3.34 16.43 -18.62
N HIS A 3 -2.37 15.54 -18.82
CA HIS A 3 -2.72 14.15 -19.08
C HIS A 3 -3.47 13.69 -17.83
N SER A 4 -4.77 13.44 -17.98
CA SER A 4 -5.57 12.80 -16.93
C SER A 4 -4.77 11.63 -16.37
N LEU A 5 -4.74 11.48 -15.05
CA LEU A 5 -3.98 10.42 -14.37
C LEU A 5 -4.18 9.06 -15.05
N TRP A 6 -5.34 8.83 -15.66
CA TRP A 6 -5.77 7.59 -16.28
C TRP A 6 -5.41 7.42 -17.76
N GLY A 7 -4.83 8.45 -18.40
CA GLY A 7 -4.59 8.48 -19.85
C GLY A 7 -3.67 7.38 -20.38
N ASN A 8 -2.91 6.73 -19.50
CA ASN A 8 -1.98 5.64 -19.85
C ASN A 8 -2.55 4.24 -19.57
N LEU A 9 -3.70 4.11 -18.89
CA LEU A 9 -4.35 2.81 -18.70
C LEU A 9 -4.66 2.06 -20.00
N PRO A 10 -4.99 2.73 -21.13
CA PRO A 10 -5.14 2.06 -22.42
C PRO A 10 -3.91 1.25 -22.88
N LEU A 11 -2.72 1.51 -22.36
CA LEU A 11 -1.52 0.72 -22.67
C LEU A 11 -1.64 -0.74 -22.21
N LEU A 12 -2.49 -1.03 -21.21
CA LEU A 12 -2.77 -2.41 -20.77
C LEU A 12 -3.39 -3.29 -21.85
N VAL A 13 -4.03 -2.68 -22.87
CA VAL A 13 -4.58 -3.43 -24.01
C VAL A 13 -3.48 -4.08 -24.84
N ARG A 14 -2.23 -3.59 -24.75
CA ARG A 14 -1.06 -4.20 -25.40
C ARG A 14 -0.58 -5.47 -24.70
N ALA A 15 -1.03 -5.70 -23.46
CA ALA A 15 -0.69 -6.93 -22.75
C ALA A 15 -1.30 -8.13 -23.48
N ASN A 16 -0.46 -9.14 -23.75
CA ASN A 16 -0.86 -10.31 -24.53
C ASN A 16 -1.92 -11.19 -23.84
N SER A 17 -2.14 -11.02 -22.53
CA SER A 17 -3.17 -11.76 -21.79
C SER A 17 -3.56 -11.10 -20.47
N LYS A 18 -4.64 -11.61 -19.85
CA LYS A 18 -5.05 -11.24 -18.49
C LYS A 18 -3.95 -11.55 -17.47
N GLU A 19 -3.24 -12.66 -17.65
CA GLU A 19 -2.17 -13.13 -16.77
C GLU A 19 -0.98 -12.17 -16.79
N SER A 20 -0.68 -11.53 -17.92
CA SER A 20 0.34 -10.46 -17.96
C SER A 20 -0.05 -9.27 -17.09
N VAL A 21 -1.31 -8.81 -17.18
CA VAL A 21 -1.80 -7.72 -16.32
C VAL A 21 -1.81 -8.14 -14.85
N GLU A 22 -2.18 -9.39 -14.57
CA GLU A 22 -2.13 -9.97 -13.25
C GLU A 22 -0.72 -9.97 -12.66
N PHE A 23 0.26 -10.43 -13.44
CA PHE A 23 1.67 -10.42 -13.08
C PHE A 23 2.14 -9.00 -12.75
N ILE A 24 1.84 -8.01 -13.61
CA ILE A 24 2.20 -6.61 -13.39
C ILE A 24 1.69 -6.12 -12.03
N LEU A 25 0.41 -6.36 -11.71
CA LEU A 25 -0.20 -5.95 -10.44
C LEU A 25 0.48 -6.62 -9.23
N GLN A 26 0.75 -7.92 -9.32
CA GLN A 26 1.44 -8.65 -8.25
C GLN A 26 2.88 -8.15 -8.04
N THR A 27 3.62 -7.91 -9.12
CA THR A 27 4.98 -7.37 -9.05
C THR A 27 4.98 -5.98 -8.41
N LEU A 28 4.03 -5.12 -8.77
CA LEU A 28 3.87 -3.81 -8.14
C LEU A 28 3.51 -3.90 -6.65
N TRP A 29 2.68 -4.86 -6.26
CA TRP A 29 2.38 -5.11 -4.85
C TRP A 29 3.60 -5.58 -4.06
N ARG A 30 4.36 -6.55 -4.61
CA ARG A 30 5.55 -7.12 -3.98
C ARG A 30 6.65 -6.07 -3.81
N THR A 31 6.84 -5.23 -4.81
CA THR A 31 7.86 -4.18 -4.82
C THR A 31 7.42 -2.88 -4.15
N ARG A 32 6.25 -2.85 -3.48
CA ARG A 32 5.68 -1.61 -2.91
C ARG A 32 6.58 -0.89 -1.89
N LYS A 33 7.44 -1.63 -1.17
CA LYS A 33 8.33 -1.09 -0.14
C LYS A 33 9.72 -0.72 -0.67
N ILE A 34 10.21 -1.46 -1.66
CA ILE A 34 11.60 -1.39 -2.15
C ILE A 34 11.72 -0.66 -3.49
N GLY A 35 10.61 -0.44 -4.18
CA GLY A 35 10.61 0.05 -5.57
C GLY A 35 10.83 -1.07 -6.57
N LEU A 36 10.47 -0.80 -7.82
CA LEU A 36 10.61 -1.74 -8.94
C LEU A 36 12.02 -1.63 -9.51
N ASP A 37 12.74 -2.75 -9.59
CA ASP A 37 14.09 -2.77 -10.14
C ASP A 37 14.11 -2.77 -11.68
N SER A 38 15.29 -2.67 -12.28
CA SER A 38 15.46 -2.63 -13.74
C SER A 38 14.99 -3.92 -14.42
N THR A 39 15.19 -5.08 -13.80
CA THR A 39 14.83 -6.38 -14.38
C THR A 39 13.31 -6.51 -14.49
N ASP A 40 12.60 -6.19 -13.39
CA ASP A 40 11.14 -6.20 -13.39
C ASP A 40 10.57 -5.14 -14.33
N ARG A 41 11.20 -3.95 -14.42
CA ARG A 41 10.83 -2.93 -15.41
C ARG A 41 10.96 -3.45 -16.83
N ASP A 42 12.05 -4.14 -17.16
CA ASP A 42 12.29 -4.69 -18.49
C ASP A 42 11.26 -5.75 -18.85
N VAL A 43 10.93 -6.65 -17.92
CA VAL A 43 9.89 -7.67 -18.11
C VAL A 43 8.52 -7.02 -18.37
N ILE A 44 8.14 -6.01 -17.57
CA ILE A 44 6.85 -5.32 -17.75
C ILE A 44 6.82 -4.56 -19.08
N ARG A 45 7.94 -3.95 -19.48
CA ARG A 45 8.06 -3.24 -20.75
C ARG A 45 7.87 -4.18 -21.94
N ASP A 46 8.48 -5.36 -21.88
CA ASP A 46 8.35 -6.40 -22.90
C ASP A 46 6.91 -6.94 -22.98
N MET A 47 6.29 -7.23 -21.83
CA MET A 47 4.88 -7.67 -21.77
C MET A 47 3.89 -6.68 -22.38
N LEU A 48 4.17 -5.38 -22.25
CA LEU A 48 3.34 -4.29 -22.79
C LEU A 48 3.80 -3.80 -24.17
N GLN A 49 4.86 -4.40 -24.72
CA GLN A 49 5.45 -4.05 -26.00
C GLN A 49 5.77 -2.54 -26.10
N LEU A 50 6.30 -1.95 -25.02
CA LEU A 50 6.65 -0.53 -24.96
C LEU A 50 8.09 -0.30 -25.46
N GLN A 51 8.33 0.82 -26.13
CA GLN A 51 9.66 1.13 -26.69
C GLN A 51 10.56 1.89 -25.70
N ASN A 52 9.98 2.48 -24.65
CA ASN A 52 10.63 3.47 -23.82
C ASN A 52 9.94 3.61 -22.45
N ASP A 53 10.72 4.05 -21.46
CA ASP A 53 10.26 4.21 -20.07
C ASP A 53 9.31 5.39 -19.86
N ALA A 54 9.33 6.35 -20.78
CA ALA A 54 8.48 7.54 -20.71
C ALA A 54 6.98 7.20 -20.67
N ASP A 55 6.57 6.09 -21.31
CA ASP A 55 5.19 5.60 -21.30
C ASP A 55 4.92 4.64 -20.13
N LEU A 56 5.98 3.98 -19.64
CA LEU A 56 5.88 3.02 -18.54
C LEU A 56 5.64 3.71 -17.21
N ASP A 57 6.43 4.74 -16.87
CA ASP A 57 6.37 5.38 -15.55
C ASP A 57 4.96 5.94 -15.22
N PRO A 58 4.29 6.67 -16.12
CA PRO A 58 2.92 7.13 -15.89
C PRO A 58 1.94 5.99 -15.66
N LEU A 59 2.03 4.89 -16.43
CA LEU A 59 1.19 3.72 -16.24
C LEU A 59 1.41 3.09 -14.86
N LEU A 60 2.67 2.93 -14.44
CA LEU A 60 2.99 2.36 -13.13
C LEU A 60 2.43 3.23 -11.99
N VAL A 61 2.43 4.56 -12.14
CA VAL A 61 1.81 5.48 -11.19
C VAL A 61 0.29 5.24 -11.11
N CYS A 62 -0.40 5.08 -12.25
CA CYS A 62 -1.83 4.76 -12.29
C CYS A 62 -2.14 3.49 -11.49
N LEU A 63 -1.39 2.43 -11.78
CA LEU A 63 -1.60 1.11 -11.18
C LEU A 63 -1.30 1.12 -9.69
N ARG A 64 -0.22 1.77 -9.25
CA ARG A 64 0.10 1.92 -7.83
C ARG A 64 -0.98 2.69 -7.08
N MET A 65 -1.53 3.75 -7.68
CA MET A 65 -2.65 4.49 -7.10
C MET A 65 -3.90 3.63 -6.94
N LEU A 66 -4.24 2.83 -7.95
CA LEU A 66 -5.38 1.90 -7.87
C LEU A 66 -5.20 0.83 -6.79
N ILE A 67 -4.02 0.22 -6.73
CA ILE A 67 -3.66 -0.76 -5.69
C ILE A 67 -3.83 -0.12 -4.31
N ARG A 68 -3.30 1.10 -4.11
CA ARG A 68 -3.40 1.81 -2.84
C ARG A 68 -4.86 2.09 -2.46
N ARG A 69 -5.66 2.68 -3.35
CA ARG A 69 -7.08 2.95 -3.07
C ARG A 69 -7.86 1.65 -2.81
N CYS A 70 -7.58 0.60 -3.57
CA CYS A 70 -8.22 -0.70 -3.40
C CYS A 70 -7.95 -1.30 -2.00
N VAL A 71 -6.71 -1.29 -1.53
CA VAL A 71 -6.34 -1.98 -0.28
C VAL A 71 -6.60 -1.13 0.96
N TYR A 72 -6.31 0.17 0.91
CA TYR A 72 -6.38 1.04 2.08
C TYR A 72 -7.74 1.73 2.25
N GLU A 73 -8.44 2.07 1.16
CA GLU A 73 -9.65 2.88 1.21
C GLU A 73 -10.93 2.05 1.01
N ASN A 74 -10.92 0.99 0.19
CA ASN A 74 -12.15 0.27 -0.18
C ASN A 74 -12.51 -0.87 0.78
N ASN A 75 -13.54 -0.69 1.59
CA ASN A 75 -14.05 -1.73 2.49
C ASN A 75 -14.90 -2.79 1.80
N ASN A 76 -15.44 -2.51 0.61
CA ASN A 76 -16.32 -3.43 -0.13
C ASN A 76 -15.94 -3.60 -1.61
N LYS A 77 -16.26 -4.77 -2.18
CA LYS A 77 -16.00 -5.12 -3.59
C LYS A 77 -16.68 -4.19 -4.60
N ASP A 78 -17.84 -3.64 -4.25
CA ASP A 78 -18.64 -2.76 -5.12
C ASP A 78 -18.08 -1.34 -5.23
N GLU A 79 -17.18 -0.96 -4.32
CA GLU A 79 -16.55 0.37 -4.34
C GLU A 79 -15.35 0.44 -5.30
N ILE A 80 -14.78 -0.72 -5.66
CA ILE A 80 -13.64 -0.78 -6.60
C ILE A 80 -14.02 -0.22 -7.97
N GLN A 81 -15.26 -0.44 -8.43
CA GLN A 81 -15.74 0.10 -9.71
C GLN A 81 -15.81 1.64 -9.70
N LYS A 82 -16.02 2.26 -8.54
CA LYS A 82 -16.08 3.72 -8.38
C LYS A 82 -14.68 4.37 -8.41
N LEU A 83 -13.61 3.59 -8.41
CA LEU A 83 -12.24 4.11 -8.50
C LEU A 83 -11.90 4.63 -9.90
N PHE A 84 -12.60 4.14 -10.92
CA PHE A 84 -12.33 4.45 -12.31
C PHE A 84 -13.29 5.53 -12.81
N PRO A 85 -12.79 6.59 -13.45
CA PRO A 85 -13.66 7.57 -14.07
C PRO A 85 -14.11 7.12 -15.46
N GLU A 86 -15.12 7.80 -16.01
CA GLU A 86 -15.79 7.44 -17.28
C GLU A 86 -14.85 7.48 -18.51
N GLU A 87 -13.70 8.14 -18.42
CA GLU A 87 -12.74 8.19 -19.53
C GLU A 87 -11.95 6.88 -19.70
N VAL A 88 -11.98 5.99 -18.69
CA VAL A 88 -11.31 4.68 -18.80
C VAL A 88 -12.21 3.71 -19.54
N LEU A 89 -11.66 3.06 -20.56
CA LEU A 89 -12.38 2.06 -21.36
C LEU A 89 -13.03 0.98 -20.48
N PRO A 90 -14.32 0.63 -20.68
CA PRO A 90 -15.04 -0.32 -19.84
C PRO A 90 -14.36 -1.69 -19.71
N GLU A 91 -13.70 -2.16 -20.77
CA GLU A 91 -13.01 -3.46 -20.75
C GLU A 91 -11.82 -3.46 -19.79
N ILE A 92 -11.06 -2.35 -19.74
CA ILE A 92 -9.93 -2.17 -18.83
C ILE A 92 -10.44 -2.03 -17.40
N GLN A 93 -11.50 -1.24 -17.19
CA GLN A 93 -12.14 -1.12 -15.88
C GLN A 93 -12.60 -2.48 -15.35
N ARG A 94 -13.24 -3.29 -16.19
CA ARG A 94 -13.73 -4.63 -15.84
C ARG A 94 -12.57 -5.58 -15.49
N LEU A 95 -11.52 -5.59 -16.31
CA LEU A 95 -10.32 -6.39 -16.08
C LEU A 95 -9.64 -6.03 -14.76
N LEU A 96 -9.38 -4.73 -14.55
CA LEU A 96 -8.72 -4.24 -13.34
C LEU A 96 -9.60 -4.47 -12.11
N THR A 97 -10.91 -4.22 -12.19
CA THR A 97 -11.85 -4.50 -11.10
C THR A 97 -11.78 -5.96 -10.68
N LEU A 98 -11.81 -6.89 -11.65
CA LEU A 98 -11.75 -8.32 -11.38
C LEU A 98 -10.45 -8.72 -10.69
N LEU A 99 -9.30 -8.23 -11.18
CA LEU A 99 -7.99 -8.55 -10.61
C LEU A 99 -7.78 -7.91 -9.23
N LEU A 100 -8.19 -6.66 -9.05
CA LEU A 100 -8.12 -5.97 -7.77
C LEU A 100 -9.02 -6.65 -6.72
N GLN A 101 -10.24 -7.06 -7.09
CA GLN A 101 -11.11 -7.83 -6.21
C GLN A 101 -10.52 -9.20 -5.84
N LYS A 102 -9.84 -9.85 -6.79
CA LYS A 102 -9.15 -11.14 -6.56
C LYS A 102 -8.06 -11.00 -5.49
N PHE A 103 -7.27 -9.94 -5.53
CA PHE A 103 -6.14 -9.74 -4.61
C PHE A 103 -6.47 -9.01 -3.33
N HIS A 104 -7.61 -8.32 -3.26
CA HIS A 104 -7.98 -7.45 -2.14
C HIS A 104 -7.78 -8.09 -0.76
N LYS A 105 -8.27 -9.32 -0.57
CA LYS A 105 -8.16 -10.02 0.71
C LYS A 105 -6.71 -10.32 1.09
N GLU A 106 -5.95 -10.90 0.16
CA GLU A 106 -4.54 -11.26 0.36
C GLU A 106 -3.71 -10.02 0.70
N TRP A 107 -3.88 -8.94 -0.07
CA TRP A 107 -3.16 -7.71 0.15
C TRP A 107 -3.51 -7.01 1.46
N ARG A 108 -4.77 -7.08 1.91
CA ARG A 108 -5.15 -6.57 3.24
C ARG A 108 -4.50 -7.37 4.37
N GLU A 109 -4.43 -8.69 4.23
CA GLU A 109 -3.74 -9.54 5.20
C GLU A 109 -2.24 -9.23 5.24
N ASP A 110 -1.62 -9.00 4.07
CA ASP A 110 -0.23 -8.57 3.98
C ASP A 110 0.02 -7.23 4.69
N ILE A 111 -0.87 -6.25 4.54
CA ILE A 111 -0.77 -4.98 5.28
C ILE A 111 -0.95 -5.21 6.78
N ALA A 112 -1.90 -6.02 7.21
CA ALA A 112 -2.07 -6.33 8.62
C ALA A 112 -0.82 -6.98 9.22
N LYS A 113 -0.17 -7.91 8.49
CA LYS A 113 1.10 -8.52 8.88
C LYS A 113 2.24 -7.51 8.94
N ASP A 114 2.34 -6.62 7.95
CA ASP A 114 3.34 -5.55 7.94
C ASP A 114 3.25 -4.67 9.20
N GLN A 115 2.01 -4.34 9.64
CA GLN A 115 1.79 -3.54 10.85
C GLN A 115 2.16 -4.30 12.13
N LEU A 116 1.85 -5.61 12.20
CA LEU A 116 2.24 -6.44 13.34
C LEU A 116 3.76 -6.58 13.44
N GLN A 117 4.47 -6.75 12.33
CA GLN A 117 5.93 -6.81 12.31
C GLN A 117 6.54 -5.48 12.78
N SER A 118 6.05 -4.35 12.26
CA SER A 118 6.51 -3.03 12.71
C SER A 118 6.30 -2.81 14.20
N ASN A 119 5.18 -3.26 14.76
CA ASN A 119 4.89 -3.14 16.20
C ASN A 119 5.72 -4.12 17.05
N THR A 120 6.12 -5.26 16.48
CA THR A 120 6.93 -6.28 17.18
C THR A 120 8.40 -5.87 17.22
N GLU A 121 8.93 -5.27 16.15
CA GLU A 121 10.29 -4.71 16.11
C GLU A 121 10.46 -3.54 17.09
N LEU A 122 9.43 -2.71 17.28
CA LEU A 122 9.43 -1.62 18.28
C LEU A 122 9.38 -2.13 19.72
N ASN A 123 8.75 -3.29 19.97
CA ASN A 123 8.66 -3.88 21.30
C ASN A 123 9.80 -4.87 21.63
N SER A 124 10.67 -5.18 20.67
CA SER A 124 11.77 -6.14 20.87
C SER A 124 13.07 -5.50 21.37
N GLY A 125 13.09 -4.20 21.67
CA GLY A 125 14.29 -3.42 21.95
C GLY A 125 14.39 -2.71 23.30
N GLU A 126 13.39 -2.77 24.19
CA GLU A 126 13.51 -2.18 25.54
C GLU A 126 12.97 -3.12 26.62
N THR A 127 13.90 -3.56 27.45
CA THR A 127 13.65 -4.22 28.72
C THR A 127 12.60 -3.47 29.55
N ASP A 128 11.53 -4.19 29.88
CA ASP A 128 10.39 -3.90 30.76
C ASP A 128 10.75 -3.42 32.20
N VAL A 129 12.01 -3.06 32.47
CA VAL A 129 12.49 -2.65 33.81
C VAL A 129 12.54 -1.13 33.97
N ASN A 130 12.68 -0.34 32.90
CA ASN A 130 12.84 1.12 32.99
C ASN A 130 11.53 1.92 33.08
N PHE A 131 10.45 1.44 32.45
CA PHE A 131 9.15 2.14 32.50
C PHE A 131 8.51 2.03 33.89
N GLN A 132 8.67 0.88 34.55
CA GLN A 132 8.19 0.64 35.91
C GLN A 132 8.96 1.49 36.94
N LEU A 133 10.30 1.57 36.84
CA LEU A 133 11.10 2.39 37.74
C LEU A 133 10.78 3.89 37.60
N SER A 134 10.47 4.36 36.39
CA SER A 134 10.05 5.73 36.13
C SER A 134 8.68 6.04 36.74
N LYS A 135 7.75 5.07 36.68
CA LYS A 135 6.42 5.16 37.31
C LYS A 135 6.51 5.19 38.83
N ASP A 136 7.28 4.28 39.44
CA ASP A 136 7.43 4.19 40.90
C ASP A 136 8.11 5.45 41.47
N ARG A 137 9.05 6.03 40.72
CA ARG A 137 9.71 7.29 41.09
C ARG A 137 8.75 8.48 41.03
N LEU A 138 7.88 8.52 40.01
CA LEU A 138 6.85 9.56 39.88
C LEU A 138 5.77 9.44 40.96
N GLU A 139 5.32 8.22 41.26
CA GLU A 139 4.36 7.95 42.34
C GLU A 139 4.94 8.32 43.72
N THR A 140 6.23 8.04 43.94
CA THR A 140 6.93 8.45 45.17
C THR A 140 7.03 9.97 45.29
N MET A 141 7.35 10.67 44.20
CA MET A 141 7.38 12.14 44.18
C MET A 141 6.00 12.75 44.42
N LEU A 142 4.94 12.18 43.83
CA LEU A 142 3.57 12.63 44.07
C LEU A 142 3.20 12.49 45.56
N LYS A 143 3.44 11.31 46.16
CA LYS A 143 3.15 11.07 47.58
C LYS A 143 3.89 12.02 48.51
N SER A 144 5.12 12.39 48.16
CA SER A 144 5.93 13.35 48.92
C SER A 144 5.31 14.76 48.89
N MET A 145 4.82 15.20 47.72
CA MET A 145 4.14 16.49 47.59
C MET A 145 2.83 16.54 48.37
N TYR A 146 2.04 15.46 48.34
CA TYR A 146 0.79 15.40 49.10
C TYR A 146 1.04 15.35 50.61
N SER A 147 2.06 14.65 51.08
CA SER A 147 2.40 14.59 52.51
C SER A 147 2.92 15.91 53.09
N MET A 148 3.38 16.85 52.26
CA MET A 148 3.77 18.20 52.68
C MET A 148 2.58 19.16 52.85
N SER A 149 1.40 18.76 52.35
CA SER A 149 0.19 19.59 52.37
C SER A 149 -0.64 19.41 53.65
N ASP A 150 -0.38 18.34 54.42
CA ASP A 150 -1.14 17.95 55.62
C ASP A 150 -0.45 18.35 56.95
N GLN A 151 0.63 19.15 56.92
CA GLN A 151 1.34 19.61 58.13
C GLN A 151 1.09 21.09 58.49
N GLN A 152 -0.07 21.67 58.13
CA GLN A 152 -0.43 23.03 58.56
C GLN A 152 -1.81 23.11 59.22
#